data_AF-A0A351L476-F1
#
_entry.id   AF-A0A351L476-F1
#
_cell.length_a   1.000
_cell.length_b   1.000
_cell.length_c   1.000
_cell.angle_alpha   90.00
_cell.angle_beta   90.00
_cell.angle_gamma   90.00
#
_symmetry.space_group_name_H-M   'P 1'
#
loop_
_entity.id
_entity.type
_entity.pdbx_description
1 polymer ?
#
loop_
_entity_poly.entity_id
_entity_poly.type
_entity_poly.pdbx_seq_one_letter_code
_entity_poly.pdbx_strand_id
1 'polypeptide(L)'
;SLHPELSSPRTLETVTKAHAAWPDAELTLIIGSDLLNQLPRWYRVEELLRQVDLLVVPRPGYLVEDSSLEALRHLGGKIAIADFNPPDVSSTAYRERQDPTSLTTTVKNYIHQTQLYECQDAAPKR
;
A
#
# COMPACT_ATOMS: atom_id res chain seq x y z
N SER A 1 14.93 -9.89 -11.05
CA SER A 1 15.91 -9.24 -10.15
C SER A 1 15.15 -8.41 -9.12
N LEU A 2 15.70 -8.20 -7.93
CA LEU A 2 15.20 -7.19 -6.99
C LEU A 2 15.82 -5.84 -7.34
N HIS A 3 15.09 -4.76 -7.09
CA HIS A 3 15.49 -3.38 -7.41
C HIS A 3 15.51 -2.48 -6.15
N PRO A 4 16.41 -2.75 -5.19
CA PRO A 4 16.48 -2.00 -3.93
C PRO A 4 16.79 -0.51 -4.12
N GLU A 5 17.46 -0.14 -5.22
CA GLU A 5 17.79 1.23 -5.59
C GLU A 5 16.56 2.12 -5.79
N LEU A 6 15.41 1.52 -6.12
CA LEU A 6 14.14 2.23 -6.29
C LEU A 6 13.55 2.66 -4.96
N SER A 7 13.90 2.00 -3.85
CA SER A 7 13.29 2.25 -2.55
C SER A 7 13.47 3.70 -2.09
N SER A 8 12.37 4.27 -1.60
CA SER A 8 12.33 5.56 -0.90
C SER A 8 11.13 5.57 0.06
N PRO A 9 11.22 6.27 1.20
CA PRO A 9 10.06 6.55 2.06
C PRO A 9 9.02 7.45 1.38
N ARG A 10 9.35 8.09 0.25
CA ARG A 10 8.42 8.93 -0.52
C ARG A 10 8.07 8.24 -1.83
N THR A 11 6.78 7.95 -2.01
CA THR A 11 6.26 7.26 -3.20
C THR A 11 6.68 7.93 -4.51
N LEU A 12 6.64 9.27 -4.56
CA LEU A 12 7.09 10.02 -5.74
C LEU A 12 8.52 9.68 -6.13
N GLU A 13 9.45 9.62 -5.17
CA GLU A 13 10.85 9.32 -5.49
C GLU A 13 11.02 7.90 -6.03
N THR A 14 10.27 6.93 -5.49
CA THR A 14 10.22 5.56 -6.01
C THR A 14 9.68 5.51 -7.44
N VAL A 15 8.58 6.22 -7.71
CA VAL A 15 7.96 6.28 -9.05
C VAL A 15 8.89 6.96 -10.06
N THR A 16 9.50 8.09 -9.70
CA THR A 16 10.44 8.79 -10.59
C THR A 16 11.62 7.90 -10.98
N LYS A 17 12.18 7.15 -10.03
CA LYS A 17 13.26 6.19 -10.31
C LYS A 17 12.77 5.02 -11.18
N ALA A 18 11.57 4.51 -10.92
CA ALA A 18 10.98 3.43 -11.71
C ALA A 18 10.73 3.88 -13.16
N HIS A 19 10.21 5.08 -13.37
CA HIS A 19 9.98 5.63 -14.70
C HIS A 19 11.30 5.87 -15.46
N ALA A 20 12.37 6.29 -14.76
CA ALA A 20 13.70 6.39 -15.37
C ALA A 20 14.29 5.03 -15.76
N ALA A 21 14.02 3.98 -14.96
CA ALA A 21 14.47 2.62 -15.26
C ALA A 21 13.64 1.96 -16.39
N TRP A 22 12.37 2.33 -16.52
CA TRP A 22 11.42 1.80 -17.48
C TRP A 22 10.63 2.93 -18.17
N PRO A 23 11.25 3.66 -19.11
CA PRO A 23 10.66 4.87 -19.70
C PRO A 23 9.40 4.60 -20.52
N ASP A 24 9.29 3.42 -21.14
CA ASP A 24 8.16 3.04 -21.99
C ASP A 24 7.03 2.35 -21.19
N ALA A 25 7.19 2.18 -19.87
CA ALA A 25 6.21 1.50 -19.05
C ALA A 25 5.11 2.46 -18.56
N GLU A 26 3.87 2.02 -18.66
CA GLU A 26 2.75 2.62 -17.95
C GLU A 26 2.75 2.10 -16.50
N LEU A 27 2.83 3.01 -15.54
CA LEU A 27 2.90 2.65 -14.12
C LEU A 27 1.53 2.80 -13.46
N THR A 28 1.09 1.76 -12.75
CA THR A 28 -0.10 1.82 -11.91
C THR A 28 0.30 1.77 -10.44
N LEU A 29 -0.07 2.81 -9.68
CA LEU A 29 0.06 2.81 -8.22
C LEU A 29 -1.17 2.16 -7.60
N ILE A 30 -0.97 1.05 -6.89
CA ILE A 30 -2.04 0.33 -6.20
C ILE A 30 -2.06 0.77 -4.73
N ILE A 31 -3.22 1.25 -4.27
CA ILE A 31 -3.44 1.63 -2.87
C ILE A 31 -4.71 0.98 -2.31
N GLY A 32 -4.80 0.82 -0.99
CA GLY A 32 -6.06 0.48 -0.34
C GLY A 32 -6.96 1.72 -0.17
N SER A 33 -8.27 1.51 -0.07
CA SER A 33 -9.24 2.60 0.15
C SER A 33 -9.02 3.36 1.47
N ASP A 34 -8.32 2.75 2.43
CA ASP A 34 -7.91 3.35 3.70
C ASP A 34 -7.00 4.58 3.55
N LEU A 35 -6.33 4.73 2.40
CA LEU A 35 -5.41 5.84 2.12
C LEU A 35 -6.05 7.01 1.36
N LEU A 36 -7.27 6.87 0.84
CA LEU A 36 -7.90 7.88 -0.03
C LEU A 36 -7.93 9.28 0.59
N ASN A 37 -8.31 9.39 1.87
CA ASN A 37 -8.44 10.68 2.56
C ASN A 37 -7.08 11.30 2.92
N GLN A 38 -6.00 10.51 2.88
CA GLN A 38 -4.65 10.95 3.21
C GLN A 38 -3.83 11.28 1.96
N LEU A 39 -4.12 10.62 0.83
CA LEU A 39 -3.39 10.74 -0.43
C LEU A 39 -3.22 12.20 -0.90
N PRO A 40 -4.23 13.11 -0.81
CA PRO A 40 -4.05 14.52 -1.19
C PRO A 40 -2.96 15.27 -0.41
N ARG A 41 -2.56 14.77 0.76
CA ARG A 41 -1.51 15.38 1.60
C ARG A 41 -0.14 14.76 1.37
N TRP A 42 -0.02 13.79 0.47
CA TRP A 42 1.28 13.17 0.17
C TRP A 42 2.23 14.17 -0.46
N TYR A 43 3.52 13.93 -0.26
CA TYR A 43 4.58 14.77 -0.79
C TYR A 43 4.47 14.92 -2.31
N ARG A 44 4.20 16.14 -2.78
CA ARG A 44 4.04 16.51 -4.20
C ARG A 44 3.04 15.61 -4.94
N VAL A 45 1.86 15.39 -4.34
CA VAL A 45 0.83 14.46 -4.88
C VAL A 45 0.45 14.72 -6.34
N GLU A 46 0.33 15.97 -6.80
CA GLU A 46 0.00 16.27 -8.20
C GLU A 46 1.07 15.80 -9.20
N GLU A 47 2.34 15.76 -8.79
CA GLU A 47 3.42 15.22 -9.61
C GLU A 47 3.46 13.71 -9.59
N LEU A 48 3.12 13.10 -8.46
CA LEU A 48 2.95 11.66 -8.36
C LEU A 48 1.82 11.19 -9.27
N LEU A 49 0.65 11.82 -9.18
CA LEU A 49 -0.55 11.45 -9.94
C LEU A 49 -0.41 11.63 -11.45
N ARG A 50 0.50 12.51 -11.91
CA ARG A 50 0.81 12.65 -13.34
C ARG A 50 1.68 11.54 -13.92
N GLN A 51 2.37 10.78 -13.06
CA GLN A 51 3.30 9.73 -13.47
C GLN A 51 2.69 8.33 -13.39
N VAL A 52 1.50 8.18 -12.81
CA VAL A 52 0.86 6.88 -12.59
C VAL A 52 -0.64 6.94 -12.86
N ASP A 53 -1.18 5.81 -13.29
CA ASP A 53 -2.59 5.52 -13.05
C ASP A 53 -2.77 5.06 -11.60
N LEU A 54 -3.91 5.39 -10.98
CA LEU A 54 -4.21 5.01 -9.60
C LEU A 54 -5.25 3.89 -9.59
N LEU A 55 -4.91 2.76 -8.97
CA LEU A 55 -5.85 1.67 -8.72
C LEU A 55 -6.16 1.59 -7.22
N VAL A 56 -7.42 1.81 -6.88
CA VAL A 56 -7.92 1.77 -5.50
C VAL A 56 -8.51 0.39 -5.23
N VAL A 57 -8.00 -0.30 -4.22
CA VAL A 57 -8.51 -1.58 -3.75
C VAL A 57 -9.42 -1.34 -2.54
N PRO A 58 -10.73 -1.68 -2.62
CA PRO A 58 -11.64 -1.52 -1.49
C PRO A 58 -11.18 -2.33 -0.27
N ARG A 59 -11.23 -1.72 0.93
CA ARG A 59 -11.00 -2.40 2.21
C ARG A 59 -12.26 -2.40 3.08
N PRO A 60 -12.53 -3.50 3.81
CA PRO A 60 -13.58 -3.52 4.83
C PRO A 60 -13.44 -2.37 5.82
N GLY A 61 -14.54 -1.66 6.09
CA GLY A 61 -14.56 -0.53 7.03
C GLY A 61 -14.07 0.82 6.45
N TYR A 62 -13.62 0.87 5.20
CA TYR A 62 -13.16 2.10 4.55
C TYR A 62 -13.97 2.38 3.28
N LEU A 63 -14.97 3.25 3.44
CA LEU A 63 -15.85 3.66 2.34
C LEU A 63 -15.05 4.42 1.27
N VAL A 64 -15.30 4.08 0.01
CA VAL A 64 -14.83 4.85 -1.13
C VAL A 64 -15.87 5.95 -1.38
N GLU A 65 -15.61 7.13 -0.84
CA GLU A 65 -16.47 8.30 -1.02
C GLU A 65 -16.19 8.98 -2.36
N ASP A 66 -17.25 9.37 -3.09
CA ASP A 66 -17.13 10.06 -4.38
C ASP A 66 -16.36 11.38 -4.25
N SER A 67 -16.53 12.11 -3.14
CA SER A 67 -15.81 13.35 -2.84
C SER A 67 -14.30 13.15 -2.79
N SER A 68 -13.82 12.04 -2.23
CA SER A 68 -12.39 11.71 -2.16
C SER A 68 -11.84 11.36 -3.54
N LEU A 69 -12.62 10.66 -4.36
CA LEU A 69 -12.23 10.38 -5.75
C LEU A 69 -12.19 11.65 -6.60
N GLU A 70 -13.18 12.52 -6.45
CA GLU A 70 -13.24 13.82 -7.13
C GLU A 70 -12.06 14.70 -6.76
N ALA A 71 -11.72 14.80 -5.47
CA ALA A 71 -10.54 15.54 -5.02
C ALA A 71 -9.26 15.06 -5.70
N LEU A 72 -9.08 13.74 -5.85
CA LEU A 72 -7.92 13.17 -6.53
C LEU A 72 -7.95 13.37 -8.05
N ARG A 73 -9.13 13.32 -8.68
CA ARG A 73 -9.29 13.67 -10.10
C ARG A 73 -8.94 15.13 -10.35
N HIS A 74 -9.34 16.04 -9.45
CA HIS A 74 -8.97 17.46 -9.53
C HIS A 74 -7.46 17.69 -9.41
N LEU A 75 -6.74 16.83 -8.68
CA LEU A 75 -5.28 16.84 -8.59
C LEU A 75 -4.59 16.15 -9.78
N GLY A 76 -5.34 15.76 -10.82
CA GLY A 76 -4.84 15.16 -12.05
C GLY A 76 -4.76 13.63 -12.04
N GLY A 77 -5.32 12.96 -11.04
CA GLY A 77 -5.34 11.50 -10.93
C GLY A 77 -6.28 10.84 -11.94
N LYS A 78 -5.77 9.83 -12.65
CA LYS A 78 -6.57 8.86 -13.41
C LYS A 78 -6.85 7.67 -12.49
N ILE A 79 -8.12 7.45 -12.15
CA ILE A 79 -8.47 6.54 -11.03
C ILE A 79 -9.41 5.45 -11.51
N ALA A 80 -9.05 4.21 -11.19
CA ALA A 80 -9.91 3.03 -11.27
C ALA A 80 -10.11 2.42 -9.87
N ILE A 81 -11.26 1.77 -9.67
CA ILE A 81 -11.55 0.99 -8.47
C ILE A 81 -11.49 -0.48 -8.87
N ALA A 82 -10.73 -1.27 -8.12
CA ALA A 82 -10.62 -2.70 -8.38
C ALA A 82 -11.93 -3.42 -8.01
N ASP A 83 -12.41 -4.29 -8.90
CA ASP A 83 -13.44 -5.27 -8.58
C ASP A 83 -12.77 -6.48 -7.87
N PHE A 84 -12.42 -6.25 -6.61
CA PHE A 84 -11.71 -7.23 -5.79
C PHE A 84 -12.21 -7.13 -4.35
N ASN A 85 -12.56 -8.28 -3.77
CA ASN A 85 -12.91 -8.39 -2.36
C ASN A 85 -11.73 -9.01 -1.61
N PRO A 86 -10.80 -8.20 -1.07
CA PRO A 86 -9.66 -8.74 -0.34
C PRO A 86 -10.10 -9.47 0.93
N PRO A 87 -9.38 -10.53 1.34
CA PRO A 87 -9.59 -11.10 2.65
C PRO A 87 -9.37 -10.04 3.73
N ASP A 88 -10.18 -10.07 4.79
CA ASP A 88 -10.03 -9.18 5.93
C ASP A 88 -8.85 -9.61 6.80
N VAL A 89 -7.64 -9.33 6.30
CA VAL A 89 -6.37 -9.62 6.96
C VAL A 89 -5.55 -8.34 7.08
N SER A 90 -4.89 -8.19 8.23
CA SER A 90 -3.97 -7.09 8.48
C SER A 90 -2.72 -7.58 9.20
N SER A 91 -1.59 -6.93 8.93
CA SER A 91 -0.33 -7.25 9.61
C SER A 91 -0.40 -6.97 11.11
N THR A 92 -1.23 -6.00 11.55
CA THR A 92 -1.46 -5.74 12.98
C THR A 92 -2.18 -6.90 13.64
N ALA A 93 -3.29 -7.38 13.07
CA ALA A 93 -4.01 -8.53 13.60
C ALA A 93 -3.13 -9.79 13.64
N TYR A 94 -2.30 -10.01 12.62
CA TYR A 94 -1.34 -11.13 12.64
C TYR A 94 -0.32 -11.00 13.76
N ARG A 95 0.29 -9.81 13.97
CA ARG A 95 1.27 -9.62 15.05
C ARG A 95 0.66 -9.81 16.44
N GLU A 96 -0.61 -9.47 16.63
CA GLU A 96 -1.31 -9.59 17.91
C GLU A 96 -1.89 -10.99 18.18
N ARG A 97 -2.39 -11.67 17.14
CA ARG A 97 -3.16 -12.92 17.29
C ARG A 97 -2.47 -14.15 16.71
N GLN A 98 -1.43 -13.94 15.91
CA GLN A 98 -0.67 -14.96 15.20
C GLN A 98 -1.53 -15.97 14.43
N ASP A 99 -2.66 -15.51 13.86
CA ASP A 99 -3.58 -16.38 13.14
C ASP A 99 -2.87 -17.08 11.96
N PRO A 100 -2.72 -18.41 12.01
CA PRO A 100 -1.97 -19.14 11.01
C PRO A 100 -2.69 -19.19 9.66
N THR A 101 -3.97 -18.85 9.55
CA THR A 101 -4.68 -18.90 8.26
C THR A 101 -4.34 -17.70 7.36
N SER A 102 -3.77 -16.64 7.92
CA SER A 102 -3.55 -15.36 7.23
C SER A 102 -2.29 -15.31 6.36
N LEU A 103 -1.37 -16.28 6.46
CA LEU A 103 -0.07 -16.26 5.77
C LEU A 103 0.24 -17.56 5.03
N THR A 104 1.05 -17.44 3.98
CA THR A 104 1.62 -18.61 3.29
C THR A 104 2.65 -19.31 4.16
N THR A 105 2.85 -20.61 3.94
CA THR A 105 3.83 -21.43 4.69
C THR A 105 5.25 -20.85 4.62
N THR A 106 5.66 -20.32 3.47
CA THR A 106 6.98 -19.71 3.30
C THR A 106 7.20 -18.52 4.24
N VAL A 107 6.21 -17.63 4.36
CA VAL A 107 6.31 -16.46 5.25
C VAL A 107 6.29 -16.88 6.72
N LYS A 108 5.46 -17.87 7.09
CA LYS A 108 5.44 -18.43 8.46
C LYS A 108 6.79 -19.01 8.85
N ASN A 109 7.38 -19.82 7.98
CA ASN A 109 8.68 -20.43 8.21
C ASN A 109 9.76 -19.37 8.42
N TYR A 110 9.72 -18.30 7.62
CA TYR A 110 10.64 -17.19 7.76
C TYR A 110 10.49 -16.47 9.11
N ILE A 111 9.26 -16.13 9.50
CA ILE A 111 8.95 -15.49 10.79
C ILE A 111 9.47 -16.34 11.95
N HIS A 112 9.21 -17.65 11.92
CA HIS A 112 9.68 -18.59 12.95
C HIS A 112 11.21 -18.70 12.96
N GLN A 113 11.86 -18.87 11.80
CA GLN A 113 13.33 -19.00 11.72
C GLN A 113 14.07 -17.74 12.18
N THR A 114 13.48 -16.57 11.96
CA THR A 114 14.10 -15.26 12.28
C THR A 114 13.58 -14.65 13.58
N GLN A 115 12.70 -15.36 14.30
CA GLN A 115 12.15 -14.95 15.60
C GLN A 115 11.52 -13.53 15.52
N LEU A 116 10.85 -13.24 14.41
CA LEU A 116 10.18 -11.95 14.24
C LEU A 116 8.94 -11.86 15.14
N TYR A 117 8.73 -10.67 15.72
CA TYR A 117 7.58 -10.30 16.57
C TYR A 117 7.61 -10.79 18.03
N GLU A 118 8.63 -11.52 18.48
CA GLU A 118 8.71 -12.01 19.89
C GLU A 118 8.74 -10.90 20.95
N CYS A 119 9.32 -9.73 20.65
CA CYS A 119 9.36 -8.61 21.59
C CYS A 119 8.04 -7.82 21.71
N GLN A 120 7.05 -8.06 20.82
CA GLN A 120 5.75 -7.36 20.91
C GLN A 120 4.84 -7.95 22.00
N ASP A 121 5.12 -9.18 22.45
CA ASP A 121 4.46 -9.81 23.60
C ASP A 121 4.97 -9.28 24.96
N ALA A 122 6.10 -8.56 24.99
CA ALA A 122 6.72 -8.04 26.20
C ALA A 122 6.31 -6.60 26.57
N ALA A 123 5.60 -5.88 25.69
CA ALA A 123 5.13 -4.53 25.99
C ALA A 123 3.76 -4.60 26.70
N PRO A 124 3.60 -4.04 27.92
CA PRO A 124 2.33 -4.09 28.62
C PRO A 124 1.28 -3.29 27.84
N LYS A 125 0.10 -3.88 27.66
CA LYS A 125 -1.10 -3.19 27.16
C LYS A 125 -1.38 -2.00 28.10
N ARG A 126 -1.33 -0.78 27.55
CA ARG A 126 -1.86 0.42 28.21
C ARG A 126 -3.36 0.53 27.99
#